data_AF-A0A108FTU3-F1
#
_entry.id   AF-A0A108FTU3-F1
#
_cell.length_a   1.000
_cell.length_b   1.000
_cell.length_c   1.000
_cell.angle_alpha   90.00
_cell.angle_beta   90.00
_cell.angle_gamma   90.00
#
_symmetry.space_group_name_H-M   'P 1'
#
loop_
_entity.id
_entity.type
_entity.pdbx_description
1 polymer ?
#
loop_
_entity_poly.entity_id
_entity_poly.type
_entity_poly.pdbx_seq_one_letter_code
_entity_poly.pdbx_strand_id
1 'polypeptide(L)'
;MTHFGRAMYELNIDTFCANSSSAKGCVERAHLTLQDRPVKALRLRGIRTVADANAYAPSFMAAYDARFAKLASEAETERRSAKSR
;
A
#
# COMPACT_ATOMS: atom_id res chain seq x y z
N MET A 1 22.81 9.76 5.76
CA MET A 1 21.40 9.41 6.05
C MET A 1 20.49 10.26 5.16
N THR A 2 19.55 9.68 4.42
CA THR A 2 18.59 10.45 3.61
C THR A 2 17.53 11.10 4.51
N HIS A 3 16.84 12.15 4.04
CA HIS A 3 15.71 12.76 4.77
C HIS A 3 14.64 11.73 5.13
N PHE A 4 14.41 10.77 4.23
CA PHE A 4 13.52 9.64 4.48
C PHE A 4 14.02 8.76 5.63
N GLY A 5 15.29 8.35 5.65
CA GLY A 5 15.84 7.52 6.73
C GLY A 5 15.79 8.21 8.10
N ARG A 6 16.00 9.53 8.12
CA ARG A 6 15.84 10.33 9.34
C ARG A 6 14.37 10.35 9.82
N ALA A 7 13.41 10.58 8.93
CA ALA A 7 12.00 10.60 9.28
C ALA A 7 11.51 9.23 9.80
N MET A 8 11.96 8.12 9.20
CA MET A 8 11.60 6.78 9.66
C MET A 8 12.18 6.49 11.05
N TYR A 9 13.41 6.93 11.33
CA TYR A 9 14.03 6.83 12.65
C TYR A 9 13.28 7.66 13.71
N GLU A 10 12.94 8.92 13.40
CA GLU A 10 12.18 9.80 14.31
C GLU A 10 10.77 9.26 14.62
N LEU A 11 10.15 8.53 13.67
CA LEU A 11 8.86 7.87 13.85
C LEU A 11 8.96 6.47 14.47
N ASN A 12 10.17 6.00 14.80
CA ASN A 12 10.43 4.65 15.30
C ASN A 12 9.88 3.54 14.37
N ILE A 13 10.03 3.74 13.05
CA ILE A 13 9.61 2.80 12.01
C ILE A 13 10.86 2.16 11.41
N ASP A 14 11.06 0.87 11.69
CA ASP A 14 12.14 0.10 11.08
C ASP A 14 11.88 -0.15 9.60
N THR A 15 12.83 0.25 8.77
CA THR A 15 12.72 0.09 7.31
C THR A 15 13.43 -1.19 6.90
N PHE A 16 12.68 -2.20 6.47
CA PHE A 16 13.23 -3.43 5.89
C PHE A 16 12.94 -3.49 4.40
N CYS A 17 13.95 -3.83 3.60
CA CYS A 17 13.74 -4.11 2.18
C CYS A 17 12.89 -5.37 2.03
N ALA A 18 11.88 -5.32 1.16
CA ALA A 18 11.03 -6.46 0.81
C ALA A 18 11.81 -7.49 -0.04
N ASN A 19 12.85 -8.08 0.55
CA ASN A 19 13.76 -9.02 -0.11
C ASN A 19 13.16 -10.43 -0.19
N SER A 20 12.03 -10.68 0.49
CA SER A 20 11.30 -11.95 0.38
C SER A 20 10.31 -11.93 -0.78
N SER A 21 10.15 -13.07 -1.45
CA SER A 21 9.18 -13.25 -2.52
C SER A 21 7.73 -13.00 -2.06
N SER A 22 7.40 -13.34 -0.80
CA SER A 22 6.08 -13.07 -0.21
C SER A 22 5.80 -11.56 -0.11
N ALA A 23 6.74 -10.79 0.47
CA ALA A 23 6.57 -9.35 0.65
C ALA A 23 6.57 -8.61 -0.70
N LYS A 24 7.52 -8.92 -1.60
CA LYS A 24 7.59 -8.29 -2.91
C LYS A 24 6.38 -8.66 -3.79
N GLY A 25 5.96 -9.92 -3.78
CA GLY A 25 4.80 -10.38 -4.55
C GLY A 25 3.48 -9.74 -4.12
N CYS A 26 3.31 -9.40 -2.83
CA CYS A 26 2.16 -8.60 -2.37
C CYS A 26 2.16 -7.20 -3.00
N VAL A 27 3.31 -6.52 -2.98
CA VAL A 27 3.47 -5.18 -3.57
C VAL A 27 3.22 -5.24 -5.09
N GLU A 28 3.80 -6.21 -5.79
CA GLU A 28 3.64 -6.37 -7.23
C GLU A 28 2.18 -6.63 -7.64
N ARG A 29 1.45 -7.50 -6.92
CA ARG A 29 0.02 -7.75 -7.19
C ARG A 29 -0.82 -6.49 -7.00
N ALA A 30 -0.58 -5.73 -5.93
CA ALA A 30 -1.26 -4.46 -5.72
C ALA A 30 -0.92 -3.47 -6.85
N HIS A 31 0.36 -3.38 -7.23
CA HIS A 31 0.85 -2.47 -8.26
C HIS A 31 0.26 -2.76 -9.65
N LEU A 32 0.09 -4.03 -10.03
CA LEU A 32 -0.59 -4.41 -11.28
C LEU A 32 -2.04 -3.92 -11.34
N THR A 33 -2.73 -3.84 -10.20
CA THR A 33 -4.10 -3.35 -10.15
C THR A 33 -4.21 -1.83 -10.05
N LEU A 34 -3.31 -1.19 -9.32
CA LEU A 34 -3.37 0.24 -8.99
C LEU A 34 -2.74 1.15 -10.05
N GLN A 35 -1.98 0.63 -11.02
CA GLN A 35 -1.44 1.47 -12.11
C GLN A 35 -2.54 1.98 -13.05
N ASP A 36 -3.45 1.12 -13.50
CA ASP A 36 -4.44 1.48 -14.52
C ASP A 36 -5.82 1.86 -13.97
N ARG A 37 -6.25 1.19 -12.90
CA ARG A 37 -7.62 1.33 -12.39
C ARG A 37 -7.95 2.71 -11.85
N PRO A 38 -7.08 3.41 -11.10
CA PRO A 38 -7.35 4.76 -10.64
C PRO A 38 -7.51 5.73 -11.81
N VAL A 39 -6.64 5.65 -12.82
CA VAL A 39 -6.73 6.52 -14.01
C VAL A 39 -8.07 6.33 -14.71
N LYS A 40 -8.52 5.09 -14.89
CA LYS A 40 -9.83 4.79 -15.48
C LYS A 40 -10.98 5.27 -14.58
N ALA A 41 -10.86 5.10 -13.27
CA ALA A 41 -11.87 5.53 -12.30
C ALA A 41 -12.04 7.06 -12.23
N LEU A 42 -10.95 7.82 -12.38
CA LEU A 42 -10.96 9.28 -12.48
C LEU A 42 -11.58 9.73 -13.80
N ARG A 43 -11.19 9.10 -14.93
CA ARG A 43 -11.75 9.40 -16.26
C ARG A 43 -13.26 9.16 -16.33
N LEU A 44 -13.74 8.04 -15.79
CA LEU A 44 -15.18 7.73 -15.77
C LEU A 44 -16.00 8.74 -14.95
N ARG A 45 -15.37 9.44 -14.00
CA ARG A 45 -16.02 10.47 -13.18
C ARG A 45 -15.81 11.88 -13.69
N GLY A 46 -15.10 12.06 -14.81
CA GLY A 46 -14.77 13.37 -15.35
C GLY A 46 -13.86 14.21 -14.44
N ILE A 47 -13.13 13.58 -13.50
CA ILE A 47 -12.25 14.29 -12.57
C ILE A 47 -11.01 14.79 -13.32
N ARG A 48 -10.73 16.09 -13.21
CA ARG A 48 -9.64 16.77 -13.94
C ARG A 48 -8.70 17.57 -13.02
N THR A 49 -9.03 17.68 -11.74
CA THR A 49 -8.22 18.43 -10.77
C THR A 49 -7.64 17.50 -9.71
N VAL A 50 -6.50 17.91 -9.14
CA VAL A 50 -5.85 17.19 -8.04
C VAL A 50 -6.72 17.23 -6.78
N ALA A 51 -7.42 18.34 -6.54
CA ALA A 51 -8.32 18.50 -5.40
C ALA A 51 -9.47 17.48 -5.44
N ASP A 52 -10.15 17.35 -6.58
CA ASP A 52 -11.24 16.40 -6.77
C ASP A 52 -10.72 14.95 -6.73
N ALA A 53 -9.52 14.69 -7.24
CA ALA A 53 -8.89 13.37 -7.16
C ALA A 53 -8.59 12.98 -5.71
N ASN A 54 -8.07 13.92 -4.90
CA ASN A 54 -7.80 13.70 -3.48
C ASN A 54 -9.09 13.50 -2.68
N ALA A 55 -10.16 14.25 -3.01
CA ALA A 55 -11.48 14.04 -2.40
C ALA A 55 -12.06 12.67 -2.74
N TYR A 56 -11.79 12.16 -3.95
CA TYR A 56 -12.25 10.85 -4.40
C TYR A 56 -11.43 9.67 -3.82
N ALA A 57 -10.13 9.87 -3.56
CA ALA A 57 -9.20 8.81 -3.18
C ALA A 57 -9.67 7.90 -2.02
N PRO A 58 -10.23 8.39 -0.90
CA PRO A 58 -10.70 7.54 0.20
C PRO A 58 -11.79 6.55 -0.25
N SER A 59 -12.73 7.01 -1.08
CA SER A 59 -13.81 6.16 -1.59
C SER A 59 -13.30 5.11 -2.58
N PHE A 60 -12.27 5.45 -3.37
CA PHE A 60 -11.60 4.49 -4.25
C PHE A 60 -10.87 3.41 -3.45
N MET A 61 -10.14 3.81 -2.40
CA MET A 61 -9.42 2.90 -1.51
C MET A 61 -10.38 1.93 -0.82
N ALA A 62 -11.49 2.42 -0.25
CA ALA A 62 -12.49 1.56 0.37
C ALA A 62 -13.07 0.52 -0.61
N ALA A 63 -13.37 0.93 -1.84
CA ALA A 63 -13.88 0.02 -2.88
C ALA A 63 -12.81 -0.97 -3.37
N TYR A 64 -11.54 -0.57 -3.38
CA TYR A 64 -10.41 -1.44 -3.68
C TYR A 64 -10.22 -2.49 -2.59
N ASP A 65 -10.16 -2.06 -1.34
CA ASP A 65 -9.94 -2.93 -0.18
C ASP A 65 -11.08 -3.96 -0.03
N ALA A 66 -12.34 -3.55 -0.23
CA ALA A 66 -13.47 -4.47 -0.22
C ALA A 66 -13.35 -5.61 -1.26
N ARG A 67 -12.59 -5.40 -2.35
CA ARG A 67 -12.42 -6.37 -3.43
C ARG A 67 -11.13 -7.17 -3.34
N PHE A 68 -10.06 -6.56 -2.85
CA PHE A 68 -8.71 -7.11 -2.97
C PHE A 68 -7.93 -7.16 -1.66
N ALA A 69 -8.43 -6.55 -0.58
CA ALA A 69 -7.75 -6.63 0.71
C ALA A 69 -7.72 -8.09 1.14
N LYS A 70 -6.51 -8.56 1.39
CA LYS A 70 -6.27 -9.84 2.03
C LYS A 70 -5.82 -9.52 3.44
N LEU A 71 -6.64 -9.88 4.42
CA LEU A 71 -6.22 -9.84 5.82
C LEU A 71 -5.00 -10.74 5.97
N ALA A 72 -4.00 -10.27 6.73
CA ALA A 72 -2.91 -11.12 7.13
C ALA A 72 -3.51 -12.28 7.93
N SER A 73 -3.23 -13.53 7.53
CA SER A 73 -3.56 -14.66 8.38
C SER A 73 -2.74 -14.53 9.66
N GLU A 74 -3.35 -14.79 10.82
CA GLU A 74 -2.69 -14.72 12.14
C GLU A 74 -1.39 -15.55 12.16
N ALA A 75 -1.35 -16.67 11.43
CA ALA A 75 -0.18 -17.53 11.25
C ALA A 75 1.03 -16.84 10.59
N GLU A 76 0.85 -15.75 9.83
CA GLU A 76 1.92 -14.99 9.18
C GLU A 76 2.33 -13.75 9.99
N THR A 77 1.52 -13.36 10.97
CA THR A 77 1.87 -12.35 11.98
C THR A 77 2.83 -12.94 13.03
N GLU A 78 2.62 -14.20 13.42
CA GLU A 78 3.48 -14.88 14.40
C GLU A 78 4.90 -15.16 13.87
N ARG A 79 5.06 -15.48 12.58
CA ARG A 79 6.40 -15.64 11.95
C ARG A 79 7.23 -14.35 11.90
N ARG A 80 6.60 -13.17 11.93
CA ARG A 80 7.29 -11.87 12.00
C ARG A 80 7.71 -11.53 13.43
N SER A 81 6.87 -11.84 14.41
CA SER A 81 7.19 -11.71 15.84
C SER A 81 8.34 -12.64 16.28
N ALA A 82 8.34 -13.89 15.80
CA ALA A 82 9.33 -14.89 16.18
C ALA A 82 10.73 -14.70 15.57
N LYS A 83 10.88 -13.86 14.53
CA LYS A 83 12.18 -13.58 13.88
C LYS A 83 12.83 -12.27 14.34
N SER A 84 12.18 -11.56 15.26
CA SER A 84 12.67 -10.33 15.91
C SER A 84 13.29 -10.60 17.30
N ARG A 85 13.76 -11.82 17.55
CA ARG A 85 14.62 -12.17 18.69
C ARG A 85 15.91 -12.79 18.20
#